data_AF-A0A4Q5TWL9-F1
#
_entry.id   AF-A0A4Q5TWL9-F1
#
_cell.length_a   1.000
_cell.length_b   1.000
_cell.length_c   1.000
_cell.angle_alpha   90.00
_cell.angle_beta   90.00
_cell.angle_gamma   90.00
#
_symmetry.space_group_name_H-M   'P 1'
#
loop_
_entity.id
_entity.type
_entity.pdbx_description
1 polymer ?
#
loop_
_entity_poly.entity_id
_entity_poly.type
_entity_poly.pdbx_seq_one_letter_code
_entity_poly.pdbx_strand_id
1 'polypeptide(L)'
;MRITAVAFVLLLLSGCGDKAEIPKNIIPAAKMKLVMYDMMKSGEFLSGYVLYKDVDVNKTGESMKWYNKVWEIHKISEADFRRSYEWYKNHPKVMSALMDSIMVIPAPPNPKPGPDSIVALPAADSIRRVDSINRSKMIKGRERMRDSIRRHKGLLVRPD
;
A
#
# COMPACT_ATOMS: atom_id res chain seq x y z
N MET A 1 -27.46 17.52 -52.09
CA MET A 1 -26.39 18.04 -51.20
C MET A 1 -26.89 18.56 -49.85
N ARG A 2 -28.04 19.27 -49.78
CA ARG A 2 -28.60 19.72 -48.48
C ARG A 2 -29.18 18.58 -47.63
N ILE A 3 -29.86 17.62 -48.28
CA ILE A 3 -30.49 16.48 -47.60
C ILE A 3 -29.44 15.48 -47.06
N THR A 4 -28.32 15.31 -47.76
CA THR A 4 -27.21 14.43 -47.34
C THR A 4 -26.50 14.97 -46.09
N ALA A 5 -26.40 16.29 -45.93
CA ALA A 5 -25.83 16.91 -44.73
C ALA A 5 -26.75 16.71 -43.50
N VAL A 6 -28.07 16.81 -43.69
CA VAL A 6 -29.06 16.60 -42.62
C VAL A 6 -29.07 15.14 -42.14
N ALA A 7 -28.94 14.17 -43.06
CA ALA A 7 -28.86 12.75 -42.72
C ALA A 7 -27.59 12.40 -41.93
N PHE A 8 -26.46 13.04 -42.24
CA PHE A 8 -25.20 12.85 -41.52
C PHE A 8 -25.23 13.44 -40.10
N VAL A 9 -25.93 14.56 -39.93
CA VAL A 9 -26.14 15.20 -38.61
C VAL A 9 -27.07 14.35 -37.73
N LEU A 10 -28.13 13.76 -38.29
CA LEU A 10 -29.05 12.89 -37.53
C LEU A 10 -28.39 11.59 -37.03
N LEU A 11 -27.39 11.05 -37.74
CA LEU A 11 -26.65 9.87 -37.30
C LEU A 11 -25.76 10.12 -36.07
N LEU A 12 -25.40 11.39 -35.79
CA LEU A 12 -24.57 11.76 -34.64
C LEU A 12 -25.37 11.84 -33.32
N LEU A 13 -26.70 11.87 -33.37
CA LEU A 13 -27.55 12.02 -32.18
C LEU A 13 -28.04 10.68 -31.58
N SER A 14 -27.85 9.54 -32.25
CA SER A 14 -28.31 8.22 -31.76
C SER A 14 -27.37 7.55 -30.74
N GLY A 15 -26.40 8.29 -30.18
CA GLY A 15 -25.33 7.74 -29.33
C GLY A 15 -25.58 7.75 -27.83
N CYS A 16 -26.83 7.75 -27.33
CA CYS A 16 -27.03 7.79 -25.88
C CYS A 16 -28.25 7.02 -25.39
N GLY A 17 -28.00 5.99 -24.59
CA GLY A 17 -28.90 5.70 -23.49
C GLY A 17 -29.05 4.26 -23.01
N ASP A 18 -28.23 3.30 -23.41
CA ASP A 18 -28.34 1.97 -22.80
C ASP A 18 -27.88 2.03 -21.34
N LYS A 19 -28.83 1.74 -20.43
CA LYS A 19 -28.51 1.38 -19.05
C LYS A 19 -27.74 0.07 -19.16
N ALA A 20 -26.42 0.15 -19.04
CA ALA A 20 -25.55 -1.02 -19.11
C ALA A 20 -25.92 -1.98 -17.97
N GLU A 21 -26.70 -3.00 -18.29
CA GLU A 21 -27.02 -4.06 -17.36
C GLU A 21 -25.76 -4.88 -17.10
N ILE A 22 -25.33 -4.93 -15.85
CA ILE A 22 -24.14 -5.68 -15.46
C ILE A 22 -24.49 -7.17 -15.49
N PRO A 23 -23.77 -8.00 -16.25
CA PRO A 23 -24.03 -9.43 -16.30
C PRO A 23 -23.87 -10.11 -14.93
N LYS A 24 -24.65 -11.17 -14.66
CA LYS A 24 -24.67 -11.86 -13.35
C LYS A 24 -23.31 -12.47 -12.94
N ASN A 25 -22.42 -12.71 -13.89
CA ASN A 25 -21.07 -13.26 -13.65
C ASN A 25 -20.00 -12.19 -13.40
N ILE A 26 -20.40 -10.91 -13.34
CA ILE A 26 -19.55 -9.76 -13.06
C ILE A 26 -19.91 -9.22 -11.68
N ILE A 27 -18.89 -8.84 -10.90
CA ILE A 27 -19.07 -8.22 -9.59
C ILE A 27 -19.92 -6.95 -9.76
N PRO A 28 -21.08 -6.82 -9.08
CA PRO A 28 -21.95 -5.65 -9.20
C PRO A 28 -21.25 -4.35 -8.78
N ALA A 29 -21.62 -3.22 -9.37
CA ALA A 29 -20.95 -1.94 -9.16
C ALA A 29 -20.85 -1.55 -7.69
N ALA A 30 -21.90 -1.78 -6.91
CA ALA A 30 -21.92 -1.51 -5.47
C ALA A 30 -20.83 -2.28 -4.70
N LYS A 31 -20.60 -3.55 -5.05
CA LYS A 31 -19.56 -4.38 -4.43
C LYS A 31 -18.18 -4.04 -4.99
N MET A 32 -18.07 -3.86 -6.31
CA MET A 32 -16.80 -3.49 -6.96
C MET A 32 -16.27 -2.16 -6.43
N LYS A 33 -17.15 -1.22 -6.08
CA LYS A 33 -16.79 0.06 -5.46
C LYS A 33 -15.98 -0.13 -4.18
N LEU A 34 -16.45 -1.02 -3.31
CA LEU A 34 -15.80 -1.30 -2.02
C LEU A 34 -14.47 -2.04 -2.23
N VAL A 35 -14.47 -3.05 -3.11
CA VAL A 35 -13.25 -3.80 -3.47
C VAL A 35 -12.16 -2.86 -3.98
N MET A 36 -12.50 -2.01 -4.94
CA MET A 36 -11.54 -1.12 -5.58
C MET A 36 -11.04 -0.04 -4.62
N TYR A 37 -11.90 0.48 -3.75
CA TYR A 37 -11.51 1.39 -2.67
C TYR A 37 -10.44 0.77 -1.76
N ASP A 38 -10.66 -0.47 -1.29
CA ASP A 38 -9.70 -1.15 -0.42
C ASP A 38 -8.40 -1.55 -1.14
N MET A 39 -8.47 -1.89 -2.43
CA MET A 39 -7.28 -2.10 -3.25
C MET A 39 -6.45 -0.82 -3.41
N MET A 40 -7.10 0.32 -3.67
CA MET A 40 -6.43 1.62 -3.77
C MET A 40 -5.76 2.01 -2.44
N LYS A 41 -6.47 1.83 -1.33
CA LYS A 41 -5.92 2.08 0.02
C LYS A 41 -4.74 1.17 0.35
N SER A 42 -4.82 -0.10 -0.05
CA SER A 42 -3.71 -1.05 0.11
C SER A 42 -2.49 -0.64 -0.73
N GLY A 43 -2.71 -0.18 -1.98
CA GLY A 43 -1.65 0.34 -2.84
C GLY A 43 -0.99 1.61 -2.30
N GLU A 44 -1.77 2.53 -1.75
CA GLU A 44 -1.27 3.73 -1.05
C GLU A 44 -0.39 3.35 0.16
N PHE A 45 -0.87 2.40 0.98
CA PHE A 45 -0.11 1.91 2.13
C PHE A 45 1.20 1.23 1.70
N LEU A 46 1.14 0.35 0.71
CA LEU A 46 2.31 -0.34 0.18
C LEU A 46 3.35 0.64 -0.35
N SER A 47 2.92 1.58 -1.20
CA SER A 47 3.83 2.57 -1.80
C SER A 47 4.41 3.54 -0.77
N GLY A 48 3.62 3.98 0.20
CA GLY A 48 4.06 4.95 1.20
C GLY A 48 4.88 4.38 2.35
N TYR A 49 4.65 3.11 2.74
CA TYR A 49 5.22 2.58 3.98
C TYR A 49 6.01 1.30 3.83
N VAL A 50 5.61 0.38 2.95
CA VAL A 50 6.22 -0.95 2.84
C VAL A 50 7.34 -0.94 1.82
N LEU A 51 7.02 -0.59 0.58
CA LEU A 51 7.94 -0.63 -0.55
C LEU A 51 8.96 0.52 -0.55
N TYR A 52 8.71 1.57 0.25
CA TYR A 52 9.64 2.68 0.43
C TYR A 52 10.81 2.33 1.36
N LYS A 53 10.60 1.42 2.33
CA LYS A 53 11.60 1.13 3.37
C LYS A 53 12.72 0.20 2.90
N ASP A 54 12.38 -0.78 2.07
CA ASP A 54 13.30 -1.85 1.68
C ASP A 54 13.42 -1.94 0.16
N VAL A 55 14.62 -1.66 -0.36
CA VAL A 55 14.92 -1.66 -1.81
C VAL A 55 14.93 -3.08 -2.40
N ASP A 56 15.28 -4.07 -1.59
CA ASP A 56 15.41 -5.48 -1.98
C ASP A 56 14.09 -6.28 -1.88
N VAL A 57 12.99 -5.65 -1.48
CA VAL A 57 11.69 -6.32 -1.40
C VAL A 57 11.12 -6.58 -2.80
N ASN A 58 10.66 -7.81 -3.03
CA ASN A 58 9.88 -8.15 -4.21
C ASN A 58 8.54 -7.42 -4.19
N LYS A 59 8.50 -6.24 -4.80
CA LYS A 59 7.35 -5.33 -4.85
C LYS A 59 6.09 -6.02 -5.35
N THR A 60 6.22 -6.83 -6.40
CA THR A 60 5.09 -7.56 -6.99
C THR A 60 4.56 -8.62 -6.03
N GLY A 61 5.46 -9.42 -5.45
CA GLY A 61 5.08 -10.47 -4.51
C GLY A 61 4.40 -9.91 -3.26
N GLU A 62 4.92 -8.82 -2.70
CA GLU A 62 4.31 -8.19 -1.54
C GLU A 62 2.96 -7.56 -1.88
N SER A 63 2.85 -6.86 -3.01
CA SER A 63 1.58 -6.28 -3.47
C SER A 63 0.49 -7.34 -3.65
N MET A 64 0.83 -8.49 -4.22
CA MET A 64 -0.12 -9.59 -4.40
C MET A 64 -0.62 -10.17 -3.07
N LYS A 65 0.22 -10.26 -2.03
CA LYS A 65 -0.24 -10.69 -0.69
C LYS A 65 -1.30 -9.75 -0.13
N TRP A 66 -1.15 -8.45 -0.34
CA TRP A 66 -2.14 -7.46 0.11
C TRP A 66 -3.42 -7.52 -0.71
N TYR A 67 -3.32 -7.67 -2.04
CA TYR A 67 -4.51 -7.84 -2.88
C TYR A 67 -5.29 -9.12 -2.55
N ASN A 68 -4.60 -10.22 -2.25
CA ASN A 68 -5.23 -11.45 -1.78
C ASN A 68 -6.07 -11.21 -0.51
N LYS A 69 -5.53 -10.48 0.47
CA LYS A 69 -6.28 -10.11 1.69
C LYS A 69 -7.52 -9.29 1.38
N VAL A 70 -7.43 -8.34 0.44
CA VAL A 70 -8.61 -7.55 0.01
C VAL A 70 -9.67 -8.47 -0.59
N TRP A 71 -9.28 -9.40 -1.46
CA TRP A 71 -10.23 -10.35 -2.07
C TRP A 71 -10.88 -11.26 -1.03
N GLU A 72 -10.12 -11.72 -0.03
CA GLU A 72 -10.65 -12.51 1.10
C GLU A 72 -11.69 -11.73 1.91
N ILE A 73 -11.40 -10.47 2.26
CA ILE A 73 -12.34 -9.58 2.99
C ILE A 73 -13.65 -9.43 2.22
N HIS A 74 -13.56 -9.24 0.90
CA HIS A 74 -14.72 -9.08 0.03
C HIS A 74 -15.37 -10.39 -0.41
N LYS A 75 -14.82 -11.54 0.01
CA LYS A 75 -15.27 -12.88 -0.38
C LYS A 75 -15.38 -13.01 -1.90
N ILE A 76 -14.30 -12.69 -2.61
CA ILE A 76 -14.17 -12.85 -4.06
C ILE A 76 -12.88 -13.59 -4.38
N SER A 77 -12.82 -14.22 -5.55
CA SER A 77 -11.57 -14.79 -6.07
C SER A 77 -10.82 -13.79 -6.95
N GLU A 78 -9.51 -14.00 -7.14
CA GLU A 78 -8.71 -13.27 -8.13
C GLU A 78 -9.34 -13.35 -9.53
N ALA A 79 -9.81 -14.55 -9.91
CA ALA A 79 -10.41 -14.79 -11.22
C ALA A 79 -11.69 -13.99 -11.41
N ASP A 80 -12.54 -13.89 -10.38
CA ASP A 80 -13.76 -13.09 -10.43
C ASP A 80 -13.46 -11.60 -10.49
N PHE A 81 -12.47 -11.13 -9.72
CA PHE A 81 -12.01 -9.75 -9.79
C PHE A 81 -11.49 -9.42 -11.19
N ARG A 82 -10.56 -10.23 -11.72
CA ARG A 82 -9.94 -10.02 -13.04
C ARG A 82 -10.98 -9.99 -14.16
N ARG A 83 -11.88 -10.96 -14.19
CA ARG A 83 -12.98 -11.03 -15.17
C ARG A 83 -13.86 -9.79 -15.08
N SER A 84 -14.23 -9.41 -13.86
CA SER A 84 -15.11 -8.26 -13.64
C SER A 84 -14.42 -6.95 -14.03
N TYR A 85 -13.18 -6.77 -13.61
CA TYR A 85 -12.38 -5.60 -13.91
C TYR A 85 -12.16 -5.42 -15.41
N GLU A 86 -11.89 -6.50 -16.14
CA GLU A 86 -11.80 -6.47 -17.61
C GLU A 86 -13.11 -6.00 -18.26
N TRP A 87 -14.25 -6.49 -17.77
CA TRP A 87 -15.55 -6.01 -18.23
C TRP A 87 -15.70 -4.51 -17.96
N TYR A 88 -15.44 -4.04 -16.73
CA TYR A 88 -15.54 -2.60 -16.42
C TYR A 88 -14.60 -1.76 -17.31
N LYS A 89 -13.37 -2.22 -17.57
CA LYS A 89 -12.43 -1.52 -18.47
C LYS A 89 -13.00 -1.31 -19.88
N ASN A 90 -13.74 -2.29 -20.39
CA ASN A 90 -14.37 -2.22 -21.71
C ASN A 90 -15.68 -1.40 -21.70
N HIS A 91 -16.15 -0.98 -20.52
CA HIS A 91 -17.38 -0.19 -20.34
C HIS A 91 -17.07 1.16 -19.67
N PRO A 92 -16.44 2.11 -20.40
CA PRO A 92 -15.88 3.34 -19.83
C PRO A 92 -16.91 4.20 -19.10
N LYS A 93 -18.16 4.24 -19.57
CA LYS A 93 -19.26 4.98 -18.90
C LYS A 93 -19.54 4.44 -17.49
N VAL A 94 -19.55 3.10 -17.34
CA VAL A 94 -19.78 2.45 -16.05
C VAL A 94 -18.54 2.56 -15.17
N MET A 95 -17.34 2.41 -15.75
CA MET A 95 -16.08 2.58 -15.03
C MET A 95 -15.92 4.01 -14.47
N SER A 96 -16.26 5.04 -15.25
CA SER A 96 -16.23 6.43 -14.79
C SER A 96 -17.14 6.61 -13.58
N ALA A 97 -18.41 6.20 -13.70
CA ALA A 97 -19.37 6.32 -12.60
C ALA A 97 -18.94 5.55 -11.35
N LEU A 98 -18.28 4.39 -11.53
CA LEU A 98 -17.70 3.61 -10.43
C LEU A 98 -16.57 4.39 -9.74
N MET A 99 -15.63 4.95 -10.50
CA MET A 99 -14.50 5.73 -9.96
C MET A 99 -14.98 7.00 -9.25
N ASP A 100 -15.94 7.72 -9.84
CA ASP A 100 -16.57 8.90 -9.21
C ASP A 100 -17.20 8.51 -7.87
N SER A 101 -17.85 7.34 -7.80
CA SER A 101 -18.47 6.83 -6.58
C SER A 101 -17.47 6.45 -5.48
N ILE A 102 -16.24 6.09 -5.84
CA ILE A 102 -15.18 5.74 -4.86
C ILE A 102 -14.73 7.00 -4.11
N MET A 103 -14.64 8.14 -4.78
CA MET A 103 -14.18 9.41 -4.18
C MET A 103 -15.14 9.96 -3.12
N VAL A 104 -16.40 9.53 -3.16
CA VAL A 104 -17.45 9.96 -2.23
C VAL A 104 -17.50 9.07 -0.98
N ILE A 105 -16.71 8.00 -0.90
CA ILE A 105 -16.64 7.18 0.32
C ILE A 105 -16.02 8.05 1.42
N PRO A 106 -16.79 8.43 2.47
CA PRO A 106 -16.21 9.18 3.57
C PRO A 106 -15.13 8.30 4.20
N ALA A 107 -13.99 8.90 4.52
CA ALA A 107 -13.00 8.21 5.31
C ALA A 107 -13.72 7.62 6.55
N PRO A 108 -13.52 6.33 6.87
CA PRO A 108 -14.07 5.79 8.10
C PRO A 108 -13.66 6.74 9.22
N PRO A 109 -14.58 7.09 10.14
CA PRO A 109 -14.24 7.99 11.23
C PRO A 109 -12.97 7.45 11.87
N ASN A 110 -11.92 8.28 11.93
CA ASN A 110 -10.67 7.91 12.60
C ASN A 110 -11.09 7.25 13.91
N PRO A 111 -10.75 5.96 14.15
CA PRO A 111 -11.16 5.31 15.38
C PRO A 111 -10.68 6.22 16.50
N LYS A 112 -11.63 6.83 17.22
CA LYS A 112 -11.29 7.55 18.44
C LYS A 112 -10.56 6.51 19.27
N PRO A 113 -9.31 6.76 19.70
CA PRO A 113 -8.61 5.82 20.55
C PRO A 113 -9.59 5.44 21.67
N GLY A 114 -9.90 4.15 21.78
CA GLY A 114 -10.74 3.68 22.87
C GLY A 114 -10.08 4.09 24.19
N PRO A 115 -10.81 4.15 25.31
CA PRO A 115 -10.20 4.43 26.62
C PRO A 115 -9.03 3.46 26.96
N ASP A 116 -9.05 2.28 26.35
CA ASP A 116 -8.05 1.21 26.34
C ASP A 116 -6.92 1.38 25.30
N SER A 117 -7.05 2.32 24.36
CA SER A 117 -5.97 2.78 23.47
C SER A 117 -5.06 3.83 24.12
N ILE A 118 -5.36 4.28 25.34
CA ILE A 118 -4.39 4.92 26.25
C ILE A 118 -3.66 3.85 27.05
N VAL A 119 -3.18 2.80 26.39
CA VAL A 119 -1.88 2.28 26.80
C VAL A 119 -0.92 3.25 26.14
N ALA A 120 -0.43 4.21 26.93
CA ALA A 120 0.75 4.98 26.54
C ALA A 120 1.71 4.00 25.86
N LEU A 121 2.08 4.29 24.60
CA LEU A 121 3.25 3.66 24.00
C LEU A 121 4.30 3.60 25.11
N PRO A 122 4.77 2.42 25.56
CA PRO A 122 5.82 2.38 26.55
C PRO A 122 6.95 3.20 25.95
N ALA A 123 7.17 4.37 26.55
CA ALA A 123 7.98 5.42 25.97
C ALA A 123 9.36 4.83 25.68
N ALA A 124 9.68 4.65 24.40
CA ALA A 124 11.05 4.51 23.89
C ALA A 124 12.00 3.49 24.59
N ASP A 125 11.51 2.51 25.35
CA ASP A 125 12.39 1.66 26.18
C ASP A 125 12.82 0.35 25.52
N SER A 126 12.09 -0.14 24.51
CA SER A 126 12.45 -1.37 23.79
C SER A 126 13.40 -1.15 22.62
N ILE A 127 13.36 0.01 21.96
CA ILE A 127 14.21 0.31 20.78
C ILE A 127 15.61 0.80 21.20
N ARG A 128 15.78 1.38 22.40
CA ARG A 128 17.09 1.93 22.84
C ARG A 128 18.05 0.95 23.51
N ARG A 129 17.61 -0.23 23.96
CA ARG A 129 18.51 -1.16 24.69
C ARG A 129 19.57 -1.81 23.79
N VAL A 130 19.27 -2.08 22.53
CA VAL A 130 20.20 -2.75 21.60
C VAL A 130 21.43 -1.88 21.32
N ASP A 131 21.27 -0.55 21.23
CA ASP A 131 22.38 0.38 20.96
C ASP A 131 23.33 0.56 22.17
N SER A 132 22.79 0.52 23.40
CA SER A 132 23.59 0.72 24.62
C SER A 132 24.56 -0.45 24.89
N ILE A 133 24.11 -1.68 24.62
CA ILE A 133 24.91 -2.90 24.81
C ILE A 133 26.02 -2.96 23.77
N ASN A 134 25.75 -2.55 22.52
CA ASN A 134 26.74 -2.56 21.46
C ASN A 134 27.79 -1.45 21.64
N ARG A 135 27.38 -0.28 22.13
CA ARG A 135 28.29 0.84 22.45
C ARG A 135 29.23 0.51 23.62
N SER A 136 28.75 -0.15 24.68
CA SER A 136 29.61 -0.53 25.81
C SER A 136 30.66 -1.58 25.42
N LYS A 137 30.28 -2.54 24.57
CA LYS A 137 31.21 -3.53 24.01
C LYS A 137 32.28 -2.88 23.13
N MET A 138 31.92 -1.90 22.29
CA MET A 138 32.90 -1.13 21.51
C MET A 138 33.87 -0.32 22.37
N ILE A 139 33.37 0.40 23.39
CA ILE A 139 34.23 1.22 24.27
C ILE A 139 35.22 0.33 25.02
N LYS A 140 34.75 -0.78 25.60
CA LYS A 140 35.60 -1.74 26.31
C LYS A 140 36.59 -2.48 25.39
N GLY A 141 36.25 -2.65 24.11
CA GLY A 141 37.18 -3.16 23.09
C GLY A 141 38.28 -2.13 22.77
N ARG A 142 37.90 -0.86 22.62
CA ARG A 142 38.84 0.23 22.31
C ARG A 142 39.80 0.53 23.45
N GLU A 143 39.37 0.41 24.71
CA GLU A 143 40.24 0.53 25.88
C GLU A 143 41.24 -0.62 25.97
N ARG A 144 40.79 -1.87 25.78
CA ARG A 144 41.69 -3.05 25.77
C ARG A 144 42.76 -2.97 24.68
N MET A 145 42.40 -2.46 23.50
CA MET A 145 43.36 -2.23 22.42
C MET A 145 44.33 -1.09 22.74
N ARG A 146 43.86 -0.01 23.36
CA ARG A 146 44.74 1.09 23.82
C ARG A 146 45.73 0.61 24.88
N ASP A 147 45.30 -0.24 25.80
CA ASP A 147 46.15 -0.83 26.85
C ASP A 147 47.14 -1.86 26.30
N SER A 148 46.78 -2.63 25.26
CA SER A 148 47.75 -3.52 24.60
C SER A 148 48.83 -2.71 23.89
N ILE A 149 48.46 -1.62 23.21
CA ILE A 149 49.41 -0.70 22.55
C ILE A 149 50.30 -0.01 23.60
N ARG A 150 49.74 0.41 24.74
CA ARG A 150 50.51 1.02 25.83
C ARG A 150 51.48 0.02 26.47
N ARG A 151 51.09 -1.24 26.66
CA ARG A 151 52.00 -2.31 27.12
C ARG A 151 53.08 -2.63 26.09
N HIS A 152 52.74 -2.66 24.81
CA HIS A 152 53.70 -2.90 23.75
C HIS A 152 54.71 -1.75 23.60
N LYS A 153 54.28 -0.49 23.81
CA LYS A 153 55.17 0.68 23.86
C LYS A 153 55.93 0.81 25.17
N GLY A 154 55.37 0.36 26.29
CA GLY A 154 56.04 0.31 27.60
C GLY A 154 57.15 -0.73 27.68
N LEU A 155 57.14 -1.74 26.79
CA LEU A 155 58.24 -2.69 26.62
C LEU A 155 59.43 -2.14 25.81
N LEU A 156 59.35 -0.89 25.32
CA LEU A 156 60.45 -0.20 24.63
C LEU A 156 61.16 0.86 25.49
N VAL A 157 60.85 0.95 26.78
CA VAL A 157 61.65 1.74 27.73
C VAL A 157 62.40 0.75 28.63
N ARG A 158 63.61 0.38 28.20
CA ARG A 158 64.59 -0.22 29.10
C ARG A 158 64.98 0.84 30.14
N PRO A 159 65.01 0.52 31.44
CA PRO A 159 65.75 1.34 32.38
C PRO A 159 67.25 1.12 32.14
N ASP A 160 67.97 2.21 31.95
CA ASP A 160 69.43 2.28 32.00
C ASP A 160 69.89 2.35 33.45
#